data_AF-A0A2D8AB89-F1
#
_entry.id   AF-A0A2D8AB89-F1
#
_cell.length_a   1.000
_cell.length_b   1.000
_cell.length_c   1.000
_cell.angle_alpha   90.00
_cell.angle_beta   90.00
_cell.angle_gamma   90.00
#
_symmetry.space_group_name_H-M   'P 1'
#
loop_
_entity.id
_entity.type
_entity.pdbx_description
1 polymer ?
#
loop_
_entity_poly.entity_id
_entity_poly.type
_entity_poly.pdbx_seq_one_letter_code
_entity_poly.pdbx_strand_id
1 'polypeptide(L)' 'MDRLNNVEGLTVVGNTMSTQIFGDYDLVMDTLKTEIKNSWEEFGKSIFVVKYIGRNLDPALKPHG' A
#
# COMPACT_ATOMS: atom_id res chain seq x y z
N MET A 1 5.33 -8.55 -0.57
CA MET A 1 3.86 -8.57 -0.73
C MET A 1 3.21 -9.38 0.37
N ASP A 2 3.73 -10.59 0.65
CA ASP A 2 3.11 -11.51 1.61
C ASP A 2 2.88 -10.92 3.01
N ARG A 3 3.81 -10.08 3.52
CA ARG A 3 3.63 -9.41 4.82
C ARG A 3 2.44 -8.45 4.86
N LEU A 4 2.25 -7.66 3.81
CA LEU A 4 1.14 -6.70 3.70
C LEU A 4 -0.20 -7.40 3.55
N ASN A 5 -0.25 -8.53 2.83
CA ASN A 5 -1.46 -9.33 2.65
C ASN A 5 -1.97 -9.99 3.94
N ASN A 6 -1.10 -10.12 4.96
CA ASN A 6 -1.44 -10.73 6.24
C ASN A 6 -1.95 -9.73 7.28
N VAL A 7 -2.03 -8.45 6.95
CA VAL A 7 -2.55 -7.42 7.87
C VAL A 7 -4.07 -7.39 7.76
N GLU A 8 -4.75 -7.84 8.82
CA GLU A 8 -6.20 -7.78 8.90
C GLU A 8 -6.70 -6.33 8.78
N GLY A 9 -7.76 -6.12 7.98
CA GLY A 9 -8.30 -4.79 7.70
C GLY A 9 -7.62 -4.05 6.55
N LEU A 10 -6.56 -4.61 5.96
CA LEU A 10 -5.98 -4.10 4.71
C LEU A 10 -6.41 -4.93 3.50
N THR A 11 -6.71 -4.24 2.41
CA THR A 11 -6.82 -4.83 1.07
C THR A 11 -5.63 -4.35 0.26
N VAL A 12 -4.88 -5.28 -0.32
CA VAL A 12 -3.66 -4.98 -1.07
C VAL A 12 -3.82 -5.50 -2.50
N VAL A 13 -3.60 -4.63 -3.48
CA VAL A 13 -3.70 -4.95 -4.90
C VAL A 13 -2.38 -4.60 -5.57
N GLY A 14 -1.65 -5.63 -5.99
CA GLY A 14 -0.45 -5.49 -6.80
C GLY A 14 -0.78 -5.47 -8.29
N ASN A 15 -0.24 -4.50 -9.03
CA ASN A 15 -0.18 -4.56 -10.48
C ASN A 15 1.28 -4.37 -10.94
N THR A 16 1.53 -4.48 -12.24
CA THR A 16 2.88 -4.43 -12.83
C THR A 16 3.66 -3.15 -12.48
N MET A 17 2.98 -2.06 -12.14
CA MET A 17 3.59 -0.74 -11.91
C MET A 17 3.57 -0.28 -10.45
N SER A 18 2.71 -0.85 -9.61
CA SER A 18 2.44 -0.31 -8.27
C SER A 18 1.76 -1.30 -7.34
N THR A 19 1.89 -1.03 -6.05
CA THR A 19 1.09 -1.66 -4.99
C THR A 19 0.09 -0.64 -4.48
N GLN A 20 -1.19 -1.00 -4.52
CA GLN A 20 -2.26 -0.20 -3.94
C GLN A 20 -2.68 -0.83 -2.61
N ILE A 21 -2.80 -0.01 -1.57
CA ILE A 21 -3.17 -0.44 -0.22
C ILE A 21 -4.41 0.35 0.18
N PHE A 22 -5.46 -0.36 0.59
CA PHE A 22 -6.73 0.20 1.02
C PHE A 22 -7.01 -0.25 2.46
N GLY A 23 -7.50 0.65 3.29
CA GLY A 23 -7.82 0.38 4.69
C GLY A 23 -8.09 1.67 5.45
N ASP A 24 -8.29 1.55 6.75
CA ASP A 24 -8.32 2.70 7.66
C ASP A 24 -7.00 3.48 7.58
N TYR A 25 -7.08 4.80 7.69
CA TYR A 25 -5.92 5.68 7.56
C TYR A 25 -4.81 5.33 8.54
N ASP A 26 -5.13 5.19 9.82
CA ASP A 26 -4.13 4.94 10.86
C ASP A 26 -3.49 3.57 10.65
N LEU A 27 -4.30 2.56 10.31
CA LEU A 27 -3.83 1.22 9.99
C LEU A 27 -2.86 1.19 8.79
N VAL A 28 -3.20 1.90 7.71
CA VAL A 28 -2.35 2.00 6.52
C VAL A 28 -1.02 2.67 6.86
N MET A 29 -1.05 3.79 7.59
CA MET A 29 0.15 4.55 7.91
C MET A 29 1.08 3.80 8.87
N ASP A 30 0.54 3.11 9.87
CA ASP A 30 1.35 2.31 10.80
C ASP A 30 1.96 1.08 10.12
N THR A 31 1.23 0.47 9.20
CA THR A 31 1.75 -0.62 8.37
C THR A 31 2.90 -0.13 7.47
N LEU A 32 2.71 0.99 6.77
CA LEU A 32 3.74 1.59 5.92
C LEU A 32 5.00 1.96 6.70
N LYS A 33 4.85 2.55 7.89
CA LYS A 33 5.96 2.88 8.79
C LYS A 33 6.82 1.65 9.10
N THR A 34 6.17 0.54 9.45
CA THR A 34 6.83 -0.73 9.77
C THR A 34 7.56 -1.28 8.55
N GLU A 35 6.91 -1.32 7.39
CA GLU A 35 7.50 -1.89 6.17
C GLU A 35 8.63 -1.05 5.57
N ILE A 36 8.56 0.28 5.67
CA ILE A 36 9.67 1.16 5.26
C ILE A 36 10.89 0.91 6.15
N LYS A 37 10.69 0.78 7.46
CA LYS A 37 11.78 0.47 8.40
C LYS A 37 12.41 -0.89 8.08
N ASN A 38 11.60 -1.93 7.90
CA ASN A 38 12.08 -3.26 7.54
C ASN A 38 12.86 -3.24 6.22
N SER A 39 12.36 -2.51 5.22
CA SER A 39 13.03 -2.37 3.92
C SER A 39 14.39 -1.67 4.03
N TRP A 40 14.49 -0.67 4.91
CA TRP A 40 15.76 -0.01 5.18
C TRP A 40 16.76 -0.94 5.90
N GLU A 41 16.30 -1.70 6.90
CA GLU A 41 17.15 -2.64 7.64
C GLU A 41 17.66 -3.79 6.75
N GLU A 42 16.84 -4.25 5.80
CA GLU A 42 17.16 -5.37 4.92
C GLU A 42 18.00 -4.96 3.70
N PHE A 43 17.65 -3.84 3.04
CA PHE A 43 18.23 -3.45 1.76
C PHE A 43 19.02 -2.12 1.79
N GLY A 44 18.93 -1.37 2.89
CA GLY A 44 19.56 -0.05 3.01
C GLY A 44 18.84 1.04 2.23
N LYS A 45 19.61 1.95 1.62
CA LYS A 45 19.09 3.17 0.97
C LYS A 45 18.12 2.85 -0.16
N SER A 46 16.93 3.44 -0.08
CA SER A 46 15.83 3.20 -1.01
C SER A 46 14.99 4.46 -1.20
N ILE A 47 14.31 4.57 -2.35
CA ILE A 47 13.41 5.67 -2.69
C ILE A 47 11.99 5.13 -2.75
N PHE A 48 11.07 5.77 -2.04
CA PHE A 48 9.65 5.42 -2.02
C PHE A 48 8.84 6.54 -2.67
N VAL A 49 7.97 6.18 -3.61
CA VAL A 49 6.99 7.11 -4.20
C VAL A 49 5.61 6.69 -3.74
N VAL A 50 4.92 7.59 -3.03
CA VAL A 50 3.58 7.33 -2.48
C VAL A 50 2.61 8.39 -2.99
N LYS A 51 1.41 7.95 -3.37
CA LYS A 51 0.30 8.81 -3.74
C LYS A 51 -0.91 8.46 -2.89
N TYR A 52 -1.31 9.36 -1.99
CA TYR A 52 -2.53 9.21 -1.21
C TYR A 52 -3.73 9.67 -2.03
N ILE A 53 -4.78 8.85 -2.06
CA ILE A 53 -5.95 9.08 -2.88
C ILE A 53 -7.18 8.88 -2.00
N GLY A 54 -7.93 9.95 -1.75
CA GLY A 54 -9.13 9.92 -0.90
C GLY A 54 -10.35 9.21 -1.50
N ARG A 55 -10.17 8.42 -2.56
CA ARG A 55 -11.21 7.62 -3.20
C ARG A 55 -10.63 6.32 -3.73
N ASN A 56 -11.39 5.23 -3.62
CA ASN A 56 -11.00 3.98 -4.26
C ASN A 56 -11.02 4.18 -5.79
N LEU A 57 -9.88 3.94 -6.44
CA LEU A 57 -9.71 4.06 -7.89
C LEU A 57 -9.81 2.72 -8.61
N ASP A 58 -10.28 1.66 -7.94
CA ASP A 58 -10.53 0.38 -8.58
C ASP A 58 -11.39 0.60 -9.85
N PRO A 59 -10.85 0.33 -11.05
CA PRO A 59 -11.59 0.50 -12.29
C PRO A 59 -12.85 -0.36 -12.35
N ALA A 60 -12.94 -1.44 -11.57
CA ALA A 60 -14.15 -2.25 -11.44
C ALA A 60 -15.28 -1.53 -10.67
N LEU A 61 -14.96 -0.50 -9.86
CA LEU A 61 -15.95 0.26 -9.09
C LEU A 61 -16.50 1.48 -9.86
N LYS A 62 -15.81 1.96 -10.91
CA LYS A 62 -16.31 3.00 -11.84
C LYS A 62 -15.71 2.82 -13.26
N PRO A 63 -16.43 2.18 -14.21
CA PRO A 63 -16.02 2.11 -15.59
C PRO A 63 -16.31 3.45 -16.28
N HIS A 64 -15.42 4.41 -16.08
CA HIS A 64 -15.47 5.77 -16.65
C HIS A 64 -16.66 6.61 -16.15
N GLY A 65 -16.43 7.92 -16.02
CA GLY A 65 -17.51 8.88 -15.78
C GLY A 65 -18.33 9.10 -17.03
#